data_AF-A0A7C5RD79-F1
#
_entry.id   AF-A0A7C5RD79-F1
#
_cell.length_a   1.000
_cell.length_b   1.000
_cell.length_c   1.000
_cell.angle_alpha   90.00
_cell.angle_beta   90.00
_cell.angle_gamma   90.00
#
_symmetry.space_group_name_H-M   'P 1'
#
loop_
_entity.id
_entity.type
_entity.pdbx_description
1 polymer ?
#
loop_
_entity_poly.entity_id
_entity_poly.type
_entity_poly.pdbx_seq_one_letter_code
_entity_poly.pdbx_strand_id
1 'polypeptide(L)' 'TIGDLVQLSEKDILNIENLGKKSLEELKNALEKWGLSLGMDVSWIMRDLKKENETSKES' A
#
# COMPACT_ATOMS: atom_id res chain seq x y z
N THR A 1 -5.97 2.65 -2.38
CA THR A 1 -5.60 3.23 -1.06
C THR A 1 -4.10 3.08 -0.85
N ILE A 2 -3.52 3.72 0.18
CA ILE A 2 -2.11 3.49 0.55
C ILE A 2 -1.83 2.02 0.86
N GLY A 3 -2.80 1.32 1.47
CA GLY A 3 -2.64 -0.10 1.77
C GLY A 3 -2.62 -0.99 0.52
N ASP A 4 -3.29 -0.60 -0.56
CA ASP A 4 -3.19 -1.32 -1.85
C ASP A 4 -1.82 -1.09 -2.50
N LEU A 5 -1.22 0.09 -2.30
CA LEU A 5 0.07 0.45 -2.86
C LEU A 5 1.22 -0.32 -2.21
N VAL A 6 1.21 -0.44 -0.87
CA VAL A 6 2.27 -1.17 -0.13
C VAL A 6 2.23 -2.68 -0.35
N GLN A 7 1.10 -3.24 -0.80
CA GLN A 7 0.99 -4.66 -1.16
C GLN A 7 1.66 -4.99 -2.49
N LEU A 8 1.83 -4.01 -3.38
CA LEU A 8 2.50 -4.22 -4.67
C LEU A 8 3.99 -4.39 -4.47
N SER A 9 4.59 -5.32 -5.21
CA SER A 9 6.04 -5.48 -5.24
C SER A 9 6.70 -4.43 -6.14
N GLU A 10 8.01 -4.22 -5.97
CA GLU A 10 8.78 -3.33 -6.85
C GLU A 10 8.69 -3.73 -8.33
N LYS A 11 8.59 -5.03 -8.61
CA LYS A 11 8.43 -5.54 -9.98
C LYS A 11 7.06 -5.17 -10.54
N ASP A 12 6.02 -5.22 -9.72
CA ASP A 12 4.67 -4.85 -10.15
C ASP A 12 4.60 -3.36 -10.47
N ILE A 13 5.24 -2.52 -9.64
CA ILE A 13 5.36 -1.07 -9.89
C ILE A 13 6.11 -0.79 -11.21
N LEU A 14 7.19 -1.51 -11.50
CA LEU A 14 7.96 -1.35 -12.75
C LEU A 14 7.23 -1.86 -14.00
N ASN A 15 6.22 -2.71 -13.83
CA ASN A 15 5.39 -3.20 -14.94
C ASN A 15 4.25 -2.23 -15.29
N ILE A 16 3.98 -1.23 -14.45
CA ILE A 16 2.96 -0.21 -14.72
C ILE A 16 3.50 0.77 -15.77
N GLU A 17 2.73 0.96 -16.85
CA GLU A 17 3.06 1.88 -17.92
C GLU A 17 3.23 3.31 -17.36
N ASN A 18 4.34 3.98 -17.73
CA ASN A 18 4.78 5.28 -17.22
C ASN A 18 5.38 5.31 -15.80
N LEU A 19 5.51 4.18 -15.09
CA LEU A 19 6.28 4.12 -13.85
C LEU A 19 7.71 3.63 -14.12
N GLY A 20 8.65 4.58 -14.10
CA GLY A 20 10.07 4.31 -14.24
C GLY A 20 10.80 4.15 -12.90
N LYS A 21 12.09 3.83 -12.96
CA LYS A 21 12.97 3.68 -11.78
C LYS A 21 12.94 4.90 -10.85
N LYS A 22 12.90 6.11 -11.42
CA LYS A 22 12.83 7.36 -10.64
C LYS A 22 11.54 7.45 -9.82
N SER A 23 10.39 7.16 -10.44
CA SER A 23 9.09 7.16 -9.76
C SER A 23 9.04 6.08 -8.67
N LEU A 24 9.60 4.89 -8.92
CA LEU A 24 9.71 3.84 -7.91
C LEU A 24 10.50 4.32 -6.68
N GLU A 25 11.62 5.00 -6.90
CA GLU A 25 12.49 5.47 -5.81
C GLU A 25 11.85 6.60 -5.00
N GLU A 26 11.17 7.54 -5.65
CA GLU A 26 10.36 8.56 -4.97
C GLU A 26 9.26 7.93 -4.10
N LEU A 27 8.63 6.88 -4.60
CA LEU A 27 7.56 6.15 -3.92
C LEU A 27 8.09 5.39 -2.70
N LYS A 28 9.26 4.74 -2.81
CA LYS A 28 9.95 4.12 -1.68
C LYS A 28 10.32 5.14 -0.60
N ASN A 29 10.93 6.26 -0.99
CA ASN A 29 11.29 7.33 -0.06
C ASN A 29 10.07 7.94 0.64
N ALA A 30 8.92 8.03 -0.04
CA ALA A 30 7.68 8.48 0.56
C ALA A 30 7.14 7.49 1.59
N LEU A 31 7.16 6.19 1.30
CA LEU A 31 6.73 5.13 2.20
C LEU A 31 7.63 5.03 3.44
N GLU A 32 8.94 5.19 3.27
CA GLU A 32 9.91 5.11 4.36
C GLU A 32 9.68 6.20 5.42
N LYS A 33 9.20 7.38 5.03
CA LYS A 33 8.81 8.45 5.98
C LYS A 33 7.70 8.02 6.95
N TRP A 34 6.92 7.02 6.60
CA TRP A 34 5.87 6.45 7.44
C TRP A 34 6.24 5.07 8.00
N GLY A 35 7.50 4.64 7.82
CA GLY A 35 7.97 3.32 8.24
C GLY A 35 7.39 2.17 7.40
N LEU A 36 6.93 2.46 6.19
CA LEU A 36 6.33 1.50 5.27
C LEU A 36 7.32 1.12 4.16
N SER A 37 7.05 -0.01 3.49
CA SER A 37 7.81 -0.52 2.36
C SER A 37 6.88 -1.20 1.34
N LEU A 38 7.38 -1.40 0.12
CA LEU A 38 6.65 -2.13 -0.93
C LEU A 38 6.74 -3.65 -0.70
N GLY A 39 5.71 -4.38 -1.11
CA GLY A 39 5.60 -5.82 -0.90
C GLY A 39 5.26 -6.22 0.54
N MET A 40 4.73 -5.31 1.35
CA MET A 40 4.26 -5.63 2.71
C MET A 40 2.92 -6.37 2.66
N ASP A 41 2.83 -7.46 3.41
CA ASP A 41 1.53 -8.08 3.69
C ASP A 41 0.82 -7.29 4.80
N VAL A 42 -0.08 -6.40 4.39
CA VAL A 42 -0.96 -5.62 5.29
C VAL A 42 -2.38 -6.17 5.31
N SER A 43 -2.62 -7.39 4.78
CA SER A 43 -3.94 -8.00 4.70
C SER A 43 -4.58 -8.15 6.09
N TRP A 44 -3.77 -8.43 7.10
CA TRP A 44 -4.22 -8.55 8.49
C TRP A 44 -4.68 -7.20 9.09
N ILE A 45 -3.96 -6.11 8.79
CA ILE A 45 -4.34 -4.74 9.22
C ILE A 45 -5.64 -4.31 8.54
N MET A 46 -5.73 -4.55 7.23
CA MET A 46 -6.91 -4.23 6.42
C MET A 46 -8.16 -4.99 6.89
N ARG A 47 -8.00 -6.25 7.32
CA ARG A 47 -9.10 -7.06 7.86
C ARG A 47 -9.72 -6.44 9.10
N ASP A 48 -8.88 -5.91 9.99
CA ASP A 48 -9.34 -5.32 11.25
C ASP A 48 -9.91 -3.90 11.04
N LEU A 49 -9.29 -3.10 10.16
CA LEU A 49 -9.83 -1.79 9.78
C LEU A 49 -11.18 -1.87 9.04
N LYS A 50 -11.39 -2.92 8.23
CA LYS A 50 -12.64 -3.10 7.50
C LYS A 50 -13.79 -3.52 8.43
N LYS A 51 -13.50 -4.31 9.47
CA LYS A 51 -14.49 -4.67 10.50
C LYS A 51 -15.05 -3.45 11.20
N GLU A 52 -14.22 -2.46 11.53
CA GLU A 52 -14.63 -1.28 12.30
C GLU A 52 -15.58 -0.35 11.51
N ASN A 53 -15.38 -0.24 10.19
CA ASN A 53 -16.23 0.53 9.29
C ASN A 53 -17.58 -0.16 8.98
N GLU A 54 -17.67 -1.47 9.12
CA GLU A 54 -18.92 -2.23 8.93
C GLU A 54 -19.77 -2.23 10.22
N THR A 55 -19.18 -2.27 11.42
CA THR A 55 -19.92 -2.16 12.70
C THR A 55 -20.59 -0.80 12.93
N SER A 56 -20.16 0.26 12.26
CA SER A 56 -20.76 1.61 12.42
C SER A 56 -21.96 1.86 11.49
N LYS A 57 -22.28 0.94 10.56
CA LYS A 57 -23.44 1.07 9.65
C LYS A 57 -24.65 0.23 10.06
N GLU A 58 -24.53 -0.57 11.12
CA GLU A 58 -25.60 -1.43 11.65
C GLU A 58 -26.05 -1.02 13.07
N SER A 59 -25.72 0.19 13.52
CA SER A 59 -26.23 0.79 14.77
C SER A 59 -26.93 2.11 14.52
#